data_AF-A0A850G9Y0-F1
#
_entry.id   AF-A0A850G9Y0-F1
#
_cell.length_a   1.000
_cell.length_b   1.000
_cell.length_c   1.000
_cell.angle_alpha   90.00
_cell.angle_beta   90.00
_cell.angle_gamma   90.00
#
_symmetry.space_group_name_H-M   'P 1'
#
loop_
_entity.id
_entity.type
_entity.pdbx_description
1 polymer ?
#
loop_
_entity_poly.entity_id
_entity_poly.type
_entity_poly.pdbx_seq_one_letter_code
_entity_poly.pdbx_strand_id
1 'polypeptide(L)'
;MTSFSLEVRHLECRGCGAALILDAGDRVRCNYCGAEYQVEMHRDDGREPLSPAEDLARLSRLRGQLEHPIVGHIYDLDEVPAVARAHGGAAEKLESLWVKLKDPAVAGTDSSAEQHALCWAALHSSRLMLAAGVGDRARARLELALDLLRDSGHRHLIRCALAEAAVGVGELDAAEDWLAHCDQAAEVLELDTAYRWARVRCLLARGRIAEVETLVGASASAIPVTKKREADMGLVRAHLQELAGDIDAAIGTYHRIAVPGLATRARALGLIPKSRHRLKQRKLTARCQRAMQELADRKSKTVRAGRFMFSANFVTLVLVVLLSIVGMATGRGPLFGLEADALCAHTCETCTGPYKLQNVPWEPYYGAICERPVTKEIRRFNQWHEEVVPGGAWTLGAMAYLLYLPLIVLGLALKRFSMREQRRAKTLALEEKIASLQARIEQPVSTPKPPWKPALLINVAVVVVAISLLVVNLLLR
;
A
#
# COMPACT_ATOMS: atom_id res chain seq x y z
N MET A 1 4.92 42.83 14.85
CA MET A 1 4.56 42.31 16.20
C MET A 1 4.40 40.81 16.07
N THR A 2 5.01 40.06 16.97
CA THR A 2 4.90 38.60 17.06
C THR A 2 3.57 38.25 17.74
N SER A 3 2.67 37.60 16.98
CA SER A 3 1.33 37.23 17.42
C SER A 3 1.31 36.08 18.42
N PHE A 4 2.46 35.53 18.85
CA PHE A 4 2.62 34.50 19.89
C PHE A 4 3.59 34.90 21.02
N SER A 5 4.06 36.16 21.09
CA SER A 5 4.95 36.63 22.15
C SER A 5 4.36 36.43 23.55
N LEU A 6 5.18 36.02 24.53
CA LEU A 6 4.79 35.95 25.95
C LEU A 6 4.42 37.32 26.55
N GLU A 7 4.96 38.41 25.99
CA GLU A 7 4.72 39.77 26.48
C GLU A 7 3.30 40.26 26.16
N VAL A 8 2.74 39.79 25.05
CA VAL A 8 1.40 40.15 24.59
C VAL A 8 0.46 38.99 24.86
N ARG A 9 -0.49 39.16 25.76
CA ARG A 9 -1.46 38.14 26.17
C ARG A 9 -2.67 38.17 25.26
N HIS A 10 -3.06 37.00 24.77
CA HIS A 10 -4.32 36.84 24.05
C HIS A 10 -5.25 36.05 24.97
N LEU A 11 -6.35 36.65 25.42
CA LEU A 11 -7.30 35.98 26.30
C LEU A 11 -8.68 35.89 25.66
N GLU A 12 -9.35 34.75 25.82
CA GLU A 12 -10.77 34.65 25.50
C GLU A 12 -11.59 35.29 26.62
N CYS A 13 -12.47 36.22 26.29
CA CYS A 13 -13.40 36.78 27.26
C CYS A 13 -14.32 35.68 27.82
N ARG A 14 -14.32 35.52 29.16
CA ARG A 14 -15.16 34.53 29.86
C ARG A 14 -16.66 34.73 29.59
N GLY A 15 -17.11 35.98 29.46
CA GLY A 15 -18.53 36.31 29.23
C GLY A 15 -18.99 36.09 27.79
N CYS A 16 -18.37 36.77 26.83
CA CYS A 16 -18.83 36.78 25.43
C CYS A 16 -17.99 35.96 24.45
N GLY A 17 -16.83 35.42 24.88
CA GLY A 17 -15.93 34.65 24.02
C GLY A 17 -15.07 35.48 23.05
N ALA A 18 -15.16 36.82 23.08
CA ALA A 18 -14.32 37.68 22.25
C ALA A 18 -12.83 37.56 22.63
N ALA A 19 -11.94 37.60 21.63
CA ALA A 19 -10.50 37.65 21.88
C ALA A 19 -10.10 39.06 22.38
N LEU A 20 -9.29 39.10 23.44
CA LEU A 20 -8.73 40.29 24.06
C LEU A 20 -7.22 40.24 23.88
N ILE A 21 -6.61 41.33 23.43
CA ILE A 21 -5.15 41.47 23.27
C ILE A 21 -4.68 42.47 24.32
N LEU A 22 -3.79 42.04 25.20
CA LEU A 22 -3.42 42.75 26.42
C LEU A 22 -1.91 42.74 26.60
N ASP A 23 -1.36 43.81 27.20
CA ASP A 23 -0.01 43.77 27.73
C ASP A 23 -0.01 43.05 29.09
N ALA A 24 1.07 42.34 29.43
CA ALA A 24 1.14 41.55 30.66
C ALA A 24 1.09 42.44 31.93
N GLY A 25 0.27 42.04 32.91
CA GLY A 25 0.20 42.67 34.24
C GLY A 25 -0.94 43.67 34.45
N ASP A 26 -1.69 44.02 33.39
CA ASP A 26 -2.76 45.01 33.47
C ASP A 26 -4.13 44.42 33.86
N ARG A 27 -4.97 45.28 34.45
CA ARG A 27 -6.42 45.06 34.54
C ARG A 27 -7.06 45.51 33.23
N VAL A 28 -7.83 44.64 32.59
CA VAL A 28 -8.47 44.98 31.31
C VAL A 28 -9.96 44.73 31.35
N ARG A 29 -10.71 45.67 30.79
CA ARG A 29 -12.15 45.55 30.56
C ARG A 29 -12.40 45.09 29.12
N CYS A 30 -13.22 44.05 28.96
CA CYS A 30 -13.68 43.59 27.66
C CYS A 30 -14.54 44.67 26.99
N ASN A 31 -14.15 45.09 25.78
CA ASN A 31 -14.87 46.12 25.03
C ASN A 31 -16.29 45.70 24.58
N TYR A 32 -16.60 44.39 24.57
CA TYR A 32 -17.90 43.88 24.11
C TYR A 32 -18.92 43.74 25.23
N CYS A 33 -18.55 43.15 26.36
CA CYS A 33 -19.47 42.86 27.46
C CYS A 33 -19.14 43.58 28.77
N GLY A 34 -18.07 44.38 28.81
CA GLY A 34 -17.66 45.14 29.98
C GLY A 34 -17.06 44.33 31.13
N ALA A 35 -16.85 43.02 30.97
CA ALA A 35 -16.24 42.18 32.01
C ALA A 35 -14.78 42.58 32.26
N GLU A 36 -14.38 42.67 33.53
CA GLU A 36 -13.01 42.99 33.93
C GLU A 36 -12.19 41.74 34.21
N TYR A 37 -10.92 41.78 33.82
CA TYR A 37 -9.95 40.70 33.96
C TYR A 37 -8.70 41.21 34.66
N GLN A 38 -8.17 40.39 35.56
CA GLN A 38 -6.82 40.55 36.08
C GLN A 38 -5.94 39.49 35.44
N VAL A 39 -4.91 39.91 34.72
CA VAL A 39 -3.98 39.02 34.03
C VAL A 39 -2.84 38.69 34.97
N GLU A 40 -2.75 37.43 35.41
CA GLU A 40 -1.59 36.96 36.18
C GLU A 40 -0.40 36.72 35.23
N MET A 41 0.81 36.98 35.71
CA MET A 41 2.01 36.53 35.02
C MET A 41 2.04 35.01 34.92
N HIS A 42 2.58 34.49 33.82
CA HIS A 42 2.73 33.05 33.65
C HIS A 42 3.63 32.49 34.75
N ARG A 43 3.18 31.42 35.39
CA ARG A 43 4.00 30.67 36.34
C ARG A 43 5.10 29.94 35.59
N ASP A 44 6.31 29.95 36.13
CA ASP A 44 7.38 29.11 35.62
C ASP A 44 7.23 27.71 36.22
N ASP A 45 7.03 26.71 35.37
CA ASP A 45 6.95 25.30 35.76
C ASP A 45 8.22 24.54 35.32
N GLY A 46 9.26 25.26 34.88
CA GLY A 46 10.53 24.67 34.45
C GLY A 46 11.26 23.97 35.58
N ARG A 47 11.93 22.86 35.23
CA ARG A 47 12.86 22.13 36.12
C ARG A 47 14.29 22.33 35.63
N GLU A 48 15.24 22.32 36.57
CA GLU A 48 16.66 22.30 36.23
C GLU A 48 17.03 21.09 35.35
N PRO A 49 18.01 21.23 34.44
CA PRO A 49 18.47 20.13 33.60
C PRO A 49 18.98 18.96 34.45
N LEU A 50 18.57 17.74 34.11
CA LEU A 50 19.06 16.52 34.76
C LEU A 50 20.53 16.23 34.39
N SER A 51 21.24 15.59 35.30
CA SER A 51 22.53 14.98 34.97
C SER A 51 22.36 13.81 33.96
N PRO A 52 23.42 13.43 33.22
CA PRO A 52 23.32 12.32 32.26
C PRO A 52 22.87 10.98 32.88
N ALA A 53 23.26 10.71 34.14
CA ALA A 53 22.87 9.50 34.85
C ALA A 53 21.37 9.51 35.23
N GLU A 54 20.86 10.66 35.67
CA GLU A 54 19.45 10.83 35.99
C GLU A 54 18.58 10.77 34.73
N ASP A 55 19.02 11.34 33.61
CA ASP A 55 18.30 11.27 32.35
C ASP A 55 18.20 9.82 31.83
N LEU A 56 19.27 9.03 31.98
CA LEU A 56 19.23 7.60 31.64
C LEU A 56 18.22 6.84 32.51
N ALA A 57 18.22 7.09 33.83
CA ALA A 57 17.25 6.49 34.75
C ALA A 57 15.81 6.90 34.41
N ARG A 58 15.61 8.17 34.04
CA ARG A 58 14.32 8.70 33.59
C ARG A 58 13.85 8.02 32.31
N LEU A 59 14.70 7.90 31.28
CA LEU A 59 14.36 7.19 30.03
C LEU A 59 13.98 5.72 30.30
N SER A 60 14.62 5.07 31.28
CA SER A 60 14.22 3.73 31.71
C SER A 60 12.81 3.70 32.32
N ARG A 61 12.44 4.68 33.16
CA ARG A 61 11.09 4.79 33.71
C ARG A 61 10.04 5.04 32.62
N LEU A 62 10.33 5.94 31.68
CA LEU A 62 9.47 6.21 30.52
C LEU A 62 9.26 4.97 29.64
N ARG A 63 10.30 4.15 29.46
CA ARG A 63 10.17 2.86 28.76
C ARG A 63 9.25 1.90 29.51
N GLY A 64 9.36 1.83 30.84
CA GLY A 64 8.44 1.04 31.67
C GLY A 64 6.97 1.48 31.51
N GLN A 65 6.69 2.79 31.42
CA GLN A 65 5.34 3.30 31.15
C GLN A 65 4.84 2.94 29.74
N LEU A 66 5.72 2.91 28.74
CA LEU A 66 5.35 2.51 27.39
C LEU A 66 5.01 1.01 27.31
N GLU A 67 5.75 0.17 28.03
CA GLU A 67 5.52 -1.28 28.12
C GLU A 67 4.30 -1.63 28.98
N HIS A 68 4.03 -0.81 30.00
CA HIS A 68 2.93 -0.96 30.94
C HIS A 68 2.11 0.34 31.04
N PRO A 69 1.33 0.68 30.00
CA PRO A 69 0.57 1.93 29.99
C PRO A 69 -0.47 1.96 31.10
N ILE A 70 -0.50 3.08 31.83
CA ILE A 70 -1.51 3.33 32.85
C ILE A 70 -2.81 3.73 32.14
N VAL A 71 -3.78 2.82 32.10
CA VAL A 71 -5.08 3.07 31.47
C VAL A 71 -5.78 4.22 32.21
N GLY A 72 -6.31 5.19 31.45
CA GLY A 72 -6.97 6.36 32.02
C GLY A 72 -6.04 7.34 32.73
N HIS A 73 -4.76 7.41 32.32
CA HIS A 73 -3.83 8.40 32.85
C HIS A 73 -4.38 9.83 32.66
N ILE A 74 -4.22 10.71 33.64
CA ILE A 74 -4.82 12.05 33.65
C ILE A 74 -4.27 12.99 32.56
N TYR A 75 -3.16 12.60 31.92
CA TYR A 75 -2.54 13.31 30.79
C TYR A 75 -2.73 12.58 29.45
N ASP A 76 -3.43 11.44 29.45
CA ASP A 76 -3.81 10.77 28.21
C ASP A 76 -4.98 11.52 27.56
N LEU A 77 -4.64 12.39 26.63
CA LEU A 77 -5.59 13.20 25.88
C LEU A 77 -6.24 12.45 24.70
N ASP A 78 -5.93 11.18 24.50
CA ASP A 78 -6.59 10.34 23.49
C ASP A 78 -7.92 9.80 23.98
N GLU A 79 -8.06 9.61 25.28
CA GLU A 79 -9.31 9.25 25.90
C GLU A 79 -10.22 10.48 26.04
N VAL A 80 -11.48 10.34 25.60
CA VAL A 80 -12.48 11.39 25.80
C VAL A 80 -12.87 11.41 27.30
N PRO A 81 -12.66 12.52 28.02
CA PRO A 81 -12.98 12.61 29.45
C PRO A 81 -14.44 12.25 29.71
N ALA A 82 -14.74 11.63 30.86
CA ALA A 82 -16.09 11.19 31.19
C ALA A 82 -17.12 12.34 31.08
N VAL A 83 -16.74 13.55 31.53
CA VAL A 83 -17.54 14.76 31.38
C VAL A 83 -17.83 15.05 29.91
N ALA A 84 -16.83 14.98 29.02
CA ALA A 84 -17.02 15.20 27.59
C ALA A 84 -17.89 14.12 26.92
N ARG A 85 -17.77 12.85 27.35
CA ARG A 85 -18.62 11.74 26.87
C ARG A 85 -20.09 11.96 27.25
N ALA A 86 -20.38 12.43 28.45
CA ALA A 86 -21.74 12.75 28.89
C ALA A 86 -22.39 13.84 28.02
N HIS A 87 -21.58 14.72 27.42
CA HIS A 87 -22.06 15.74 26.48
C HIS A 87 -22.12 15.21 25.04
N GLY A 88 -21.94 13.91 24.78
CA GLY A 88 -22.15 13.28 23.48
C GLY A 88 -20.94 13.27 22.53
N GLY A 89 -19.74 13.61 23.00
CA GLY A 89 -18.44 13.31 22.36
C GLY A 89 -18.16 13.89 20.96
N ALA A 90 -19.10 14.56 20.31
CA ALA A 90 -18.96 15.10 18.97
C ALA A 90 -18.27 16.48 18.96
N ALA A 91 -17.52 16.78 17.88
CA ALA A 91 -16.81 18.04 17.70
C ALA A 91 -17.74 19.27 17.79
N GLU A 92 -18.98 19.16 17.33
CA GLU A 92 -20.01 20.20 17.41
C GLU A 92 -20.37 20.59 18.84
N LYS A 93 -20.12 19.70 19.81
CA LYS A 93 -20.40 19.91 21.24
C LYS A 93 -19.16 20.30 22.03
N LEU A 94 -18.00 20.46 21.39
CA LEU A 94 -16.80 20.95 22.04
C LEU A 94 -16.96 22.39 22.53
N GLU A 95 -17.69 23.23 21.79
CA GLU A 95 -17.88 24.62 22.17
C GLU A 95 -18.77 24.76 23.40
N SER A 96 -19.88 24.00 23.47
CA SER A 96 -20.74 24.01 24.66
C SER A 96 -20.03 23.43 25.88
N LEU A 97 -19.21 22.39 25.69
CA LEU A 97 -18.37 21.85 26.75
C LEU A 97 -17.33 22.89 27.23
N TRP A 98 -16.67 23.58 26.31
CA TRP A 98 -15.71 24.64 26.64
C TRP A 98 -16.36 25.76 27.45
N VAL A 99 -17.53 26.25 27.01
CA VAL A 99 -18.28 27.29 27.72
C VAL A 99 -18.61 26.87 29.15
N LYS A 100 -18.99 25.60 29.36
CA LYS A 100 -19.25 25.05 30.69
C LYS A 100 -17.98 24.96 31.54
N LEU A 101 -16.88 24.47 30.98
CA LEU A 101 -15.65 24.19 31.72
C LEU A 101 -14.86 25.46 32.07
N LYS A 102 -14.99 26.53 31.28
CA LYS A 102 -14.34 27.82 31.58
C LYS A 102 -15.06 28.65 32.66
N ASP A 103 -16.21 28.18 33.14
CA ASP A 103 -16.91 28.81 34.27
C ASP A 103 -16.00 28.77 35.51
N PRO A 104 -15.74 29.90 36.19
CA PRO A 104 -14.88 29.95 37.37
C PRO A 104 -15.27 28.96 38.48
N ALA A 105 -16.56 28.64 38.62
CA ALA A 105 -17.03 27.66 39.61
C ALA A 105 -16.53 26.24 39.32
N VAL A 106 -16.33 25.90 38.05
CA VAL A 106 -15.84 24.60 37.59
C VAL A 106 -14.32 24.61 37.44
N ALA A 107 -13.76 25.63 36.80
CA ALA A 107 -12.32 25.76 36.61
C ALA A 107 -11.55 25.95 37.93
N GLY A 108 -12.20 26.51 38.95
CA GLY A 108 -11.63 26.72 40.27
C GLY A 108 -11.60 25.48 41.17
N THR A 109 -12.01 24.31 40.68
CA THR A 109 -11.92 23.07 41.45
C THR A 109 -10.53 22.45 41.34
N ASP A 110 -10.12 21.72 42.39
CA ASP A 110 -8.91 20.87 42.36
C ASP A 110 -9.23 19.46 41.80
N SER A 111 -10.38 19.30 41.14
CA SER A 111 -10.80 18.02 40.58
C SER A 111 -9.96 17.67 39.36
N SER A 112 -9.09 16.67 39.49
CA SER A 112 -8.25 16.17 38.39
C SER A 112 -9.06 15.81 37.12
N ALA A 113 -10.28 15.29 37.29
CA ALA A 113 -11.16 14.96 36.17
C ALA A 113 -11.66 16.21 35.41
N GLU A 114 -11.94 17.30 36.13
CA GLU A 114 -12.38 18.58 35.52
C GLU A 114 -11.21 19.31 34.88
N GLN A 115 -10.04 19.32 35.53
CA GLN A 115 -8.79 19.85 34.96
C GLN A 115 -8.41 19.10 33.67
N HIS A 116 -8.51 17.76 33.66
CA HIS A 116 -8.31 16.96 32.45
C HIS A 116 -9.34 17.32 31.36
N ALA A 117 -10.63 17.42 31.71
CA ALA A 117 -11.67 17.80 30.75
C ALA A 117 -11.43 19.19 30.13
N LEU A 118 -11.00 20.16 30.95
CA LEU A 118 -10.68 21.53 30.53
C LEU A 118 -9.50 21.55 29.55
N CYS A 119 -8.38 20.90 29.93
CA CYS A 119 -7.19 20.78 29.08
C CYS A 119 -7.53 20.10 27.74
N TRP A 120 -8.27 18.98 27.80
CA TRP A 120 -8.70 18.25 26.62
C TRP A 120 -9.57 19.10 25.68
N ALA A 121 -10.56 19.82 26.22
CA ALA A 121 -11.45 20.68 25.43
C ALA A 121 -10.71 21.85 24.78
N ALA A 122 -9.78 22.49 25.51
CA ALA A 122 -8.96 23.57 24.99
C ALA A 122 -8.08 23.11 23.82
N LEU A 123 -7.39 21.98 23.97
CA LEU A 123 -6.49 21.43 22.94
C LEU A 123 -7.24 20.96 21.70
N HIS A 124 -8.41 20.34 21.85
CA HIS A 124 -9.17 19.86 20.70
C HIS A 124 -9.85 20.99 19.94
N SER A 125 -10.45 21.95 20.65
CA SER A 125 -11.10 23.10 19.99
C SER A 125 -10.09 24.05 19.34
N SER A 126 -8.94 24.31 19.96
CA SER A 126 -7.86 25.11 19.35
C SER A 126 -7.32 24.48 18.06
N ARG A 127 -7.17 23.15 17.99
CA ARG A 127 -6.80 22.45 16.74
C ARG A 127 -7.81 22.68 15.62
N LEU A 128 -9.12 22.62 15.93
CA LEU A 128 -10.18 22.90 14.95
C LEU A 128 -10.15 24.36 14.50
N MET A 129 -9.92 25.29 15.43
CA MET A 129 -9.78 26.73 15.14
C MET A 129 -8.57 27.03 14.24
N LEU A 130 -7.42 26.41 14.51
CA LEU A 130 -6.23 26.52 13.66
C LEU A 130 -6.50 25.99 12.25
N ALA A 131 -7.18 24.84 12.14
CA ALA A 131 -7.57 24.28 10.85
C ALA A 131 -8.56 25.18 10.08
N ALA A 132 -9.39 25.94 10.79
CA ALA A 132 -10.31 26.93 10.23
C ALA A 132 -9.67 28.30 9.95
N GLY A 133 -8.38 28.49 10.23
CA GLY A 133 -7.65 29.74 9.97
C GLY A 133 -7.94 30.87 10.99
N VAL A 134 -8.57 30.57 12.12
CA VAL A 134 -8.84 31.56 13.19
C VAL A 134 -7.82 31.44 14.33
N GLY A 135 -6.54 31.63 13.97
CA GLY A 135 -5.39 31.43 14.85
C GLY A 135 -5.43 32.24 16.14
N ASP A 136 -5.86 33.50 16.09
CA ASP A 136 -5.95 34.38 17.27
C ASP A 136 -6.92 33.84 18.32
N ARG A 137 -8.04 33.25 17.89
CA ARG A 137 -9.01 32.62 18.81
C ARG A 137 -8.45 31.33 19.41
N ALA A 138 -7.72 30.55 18.62
CA ALA A 138 -7.06 29.34 19.11
C ALA A 138 -6.03 29.69 20.20
N ARG A 139 -5.20 30.72 19.95
CA ARG A 139 -4.25 31.25 20.93
C ARG A 139 -4.96 31.74 22.19
N ALA A 140 -5.98 32.59 22.02
CA ALA A 140 -6.74 33.17 23.13
C ALA A 140 -7.36 32.12 24.06
N ARG A 141 -7.84 31.02 23.46
CA ARG A 141 -8.39 29.88 24.18
C ARG A 141 -7.34 29.09 24.95
N LEU A 142 -6.20 28.83 24.33
CA LEU A 142 -5.10 28.10 24.97
C LEU A 142 -4.54 28.89 26.15
N GLU A 143 -4.33 30.20 26.01
CA GLU A 143 -3.87 31.03 27.13
C GLU A 143 -4.92 31.15 28.25
N LEU A 144 -6.21 31.28 27.92
CA LEU A 144 -7.25 31.23 28.96
C LEU A 144 -7.22 29.87 29.68
N ALA A 145 -7.05 28.76 28.97
CA ALA A 145 -6.91 27.46 29.60
C ALA A 145 -5.68 27.40 30.52
N LEU A 146 -4.56 28.00 30.11
CA LEU A 146 -3.33 28.06 30.90
C LEU A 146 -3.55 28.79 32.24
N ASP A 147 -4.34 29.86 32.25
CA ASP A 147 -4.69 30.61 33.47
C ASP A 147 -5.66 29.85 34.39
N LEU A 148 -6.54 29.04 33.80
CA LEU A 148 -7.54 28.27 34.54
C LEU A 148 -7.00 26.95 35.10
N LEU A 149 -5.97 26.38 34.49
CA LEU A 149 -5.41 25.08 34.86
C LEU A 149 -4.48 25.20 36.09
N ARG A 150 -4.81 24.43 37.13
CA ARG A 150 -4.04 24.36 38.38
C ARG A 150 -2.94 23.31 38.34
N ASP A 151 -3.17 22.22 37.61
CA ASP A 151 -2.20 21.16 37.46
C ASP A 151 -1.04 21.56 36.52
N SER A 152 0.19 21.35 36.98
CA SER A 152 1.40 21.71 36.22
C SER A 152 1.59 20.88 34.94
N GLY A 153 1.16 19.61 34.94
CA GLY A 153 1.23 18.74 33.76
C GLY A 153 0.24 19.16 32.67
N HIS A 154 -0.99 19.54 33.03
CA HIS A 154 -1.93 20.10 32.07
C HIS A 154 -1.46 21.44 31.51
N ARG A 155 -0.91 22.33 32.34
CA ARG A 155 -0.28 23.58 31.86
C ARG A 155 0.87 23.31 30.89
N HIS A 156 1.72 22.33 31.18
CA HIS A 156 2.81 21.88 30.31
C HIS A 156 2.30 21.47 28.91
N LEU A 157 1.21 20.71 28.84
CA LEU A 157 0.59 20.32 27.55
C LEU A 157 0.07 21.53 26.76
N ILE A 158 -0.52 22.51 27.44
CA ILE A 158 -0.99 23.76 26.81
C ILE A 158 0.18 24.57 26.26
N ARG A 159 1.28 24.73 27.02
CA ARG A 159 2.49 25.43 26.54
C ARG A 159 3.11 24.74 25.33
N CYS A 160 3.19 23.40 25.33
CA CYS A 160 3.64 22.64 24.16
C CYS A 160 2.75 22.93 22.93
N ALA A 161 1.43 23.02 23.11
CA ALA A 161 0.50 23.34 22.02
C ALA A 161 0.61 24.79 21.51
N LEU A 162 0.85 25.76 22.41
CA LEU A 162 1.15 27.15 22.05
C LEU A 162 2.44 27.24 21.24
N ALA A 163 3.50 26.54 21.65
CA ALA A 163 4.74 26.45 20.90
C ALA A 163 4.53 25.82 19.51
N GLU A 164 3.75 24.73 19.42
CA GLU A 164 3.40 24.11 18.13
C GLU A 164 2.62 25.05 17.19
N ALA A 165 1.73 25.89 17.75
CA ALA A 165 0.97 26.89 17.01
C ALA A 165 1.87 28.04 16.53
N ALA A 166 2.77 28.54 17.38
CA ALA A 166 3.76 29.55 17.04
C ALA A 166 4.69 29.08 15.90
N VAL A 167 5.17 27.83 15.95
CA VAL A 167 5.92 27.21 14.83
C VAL A 167 5.07 27.18 13.55
N GLY A 168 3.77 26.91 13.67
CA GLY A 168 2.83 26.87 12.54
C GLY A 168 2.69 28.20 11.80
N VAL A 169 2.86 29.33 12.49
CA VAL A 169 2.83 30.69 11.90
C VAL A 169 4.22 31.26 11.62
N GLY A 170 5.29 30.50 11.91
CA GLY A 170 6.68 30.91 11.66
C GLY A 170 7.33 31.74 12.76
N GLU A 171 6.71 31.83 13.94
CA GLU A 171 7.23 32.58 15.09
C GLU A 171 8.11 31.70 15.98
N LEU A 172 9.33 31.45 15.52
CA LEU A 172 10.21 30.46 16.12
C LEU A 172 10.82 30.93 17.46
N ASP A 173 10.98 32.23 17.68
CA ASP A 173 11.49 32.76 18.97
C ASP A 173 10.43 32.59 20.05
N ALA A 174 9.19 33.04 19.78
CA ALA A 174 8.05 32.82 20.67
C ALA A 174 7.82 31.33 20.99
N ALA A 175 7.99 30.44 20.02
CA ALA A 175 7.90 29.01 20.26
C ALA A 175 8.96 28.50 21.25
N GLU A 176 10.19 29.04 21.21
CA GLU A 176 11.23 28.71 22.19
C GLU A 176 10.90 29.28 23.56
N ASP A 177 10.37 30.50 23.64
CA ASP A 177 9.95 31.13 24.89
C ASP A 177 8.86 30.31 25.60
N TRP A 178 7.85 29.82 24.88
CA TRP A 178 6.83 28.92 25.44
C TRP A 178 7.42 27.61 25.97
N LEU A 179 8.40 27.05 25.25
CA LEU A 179 9.07 25.80 25.65
C LEU A 179 10.06 26.00 26.81
N ALA A 180 10.57 27.21 27.03
CA ALA A 180 11.46 27.51 28.15
C ALA A 180 10.78 27.29 29.51
N HIS A 181 9.45 27.45 29.56
CA HIS A 181 8.62 27.24 30.75
C HIS A 181 8.06 25.82 30.90
N CYS A 182 8.50 24.88 30.06
CA CYS A 182 8.13 23.47 30.14
C CYS A 182 9.17 22.67 30.93
N ASP A 183 8.72 21.59 31.57
CA ASP A 183 9.63 20.59 32.15
C ASP A 183 10.28 19.78 31.02
N GLN A 184 11.56 20.07 30.75
CA GLN A 184 12.33 19.41 29.69
C GLN A 184 12.61 17.93 30.00
N ALA A 185 12.47 17.53 31.26
CA ALA A 185 12.79 16.22 31.79
C ALA A 185 11.58 15.58 32.48
N ALA A 186 10.39 15.77 31.92
CA ALA A 186 9.17 15.19 32.44
C ALA A 186 9.29 13.67 32.61
N GLU A 187 8.81 13.18 33.75
CA GLU A 187 8.84 11.75 34.10
C GLU A 187 7.61 10.99 33.63
N VAL A 188 6.63 11.70 33.06
CA VAL A 188 5.40 11.12 32.50
C VAL A 188 5.49 11.11 30.98
N LEU A 189 5.22 9.96 30.38
CA LEU A 189 5.43 9.71 28.95
C LEU A 189 4.65 10.66 28.05
N GLU A 190 3.41 11.01 28.40
CA GLU A 190 2.59 11.95 27.63
C GLU A 190 3.19 13.35 27.62
N LEU A 191 3.70 13.82 28.77
CA LEU A 191 4.30 15.13 28.95
C LEU A 191 5.67 15.22 28.23
N ASP A 192 6.52 14.21 28.39
CA ASP A 192 7.82 14.13 27.69
C ASP A 192 7.63 14.07 26.18
N THR A 193 6.69 13.23 25.70
CA THR A 193 6.40 13.11 24.28
C THR A 193 5.88 14.43 23.70
N ALA A 194 5.01 15.15 24.40
CA ALA A 194 4.49 16.44 23.97
C ALA A 194 5.60 17.50 23.85
N TYR A 195 6.47 17.59 24.87
CA TYR A 195 7.61 18.51 24.86
C TYR A 195 8.58 18.20 23.72
N ARG A 196 9.05 16.93 23.63
CA ARG A 196 9.97 16.50 22.57
C ARG A 196 9.39 16.79 21.19
N TRP A 197 8.10 16.51 21.00
CA TRP A 197 7.45 16.77 19.72
C TRP A 197 7.41 18.26 19.37
N ALA A 198 7.00 19.12 20.30
CA ALA A 198 6.99 20.57 20.09
C ALA A 198 8.40 21.11 19.80
N ARG A 199 9.40 20.66 20.57
CA ARG A 199 10.82 21.02 20.38
C ARG A 199 11.37 20.54 19.03
N VAL A 200 11.06 19.30 18.62
CA VAL A 200 11.42 18.75 17.30
C VAL A 200 10.86 19.63 16.19
N ARG A 201 9.59 20.06 16.28
CA ARG A 201 8.99 20.94 15.27
C ARG A 201 9.70 22.30 15.20
N CYS A 202 10.04 22.91 16.34
CA CYS A 202 10.79 24.16 16.38
C CYS A 202 12.19 24.00 15.74
N LEU A 203 12.94 22.96 16.14
CA LEU A 203 14.28 22.70 15.62
C LEU A 203 14.29 22.37 14.12
N LEU A 204 13.30 21.60 13.63
CA LEU A 204 13.13 21.35 12.20
C LEU A 204 12.87 22.64 11.43
N ALA A 205 12.01 23.52 11.94
CA ALA A 205 11.73 24.81 11.32
C ALA A 205 12.96 25.73 11.29
N ARG A 206 13.84 25.65 12.32
CA ARG A 206 15.14 26.35 12.37
C ARG A 206 16.25 25.67 11.56
N GLY A 207 16.03 24.46 11.03
CA GLY A 207 17.06 23.69 10.33
C GLY A 207 18.17 23.14 11.24
N ARG A 208 17.94 23.03 12.56
CA ARG A 208 18.90 22.50 13.55
C ARG A 208 18.87 20.97 13.61
N ILE A 209 19.26 20.33 12.51
CA ILE A 209 19.07 18.88 12.28
C ILE A 209 19.78 17.99 13.34
N ALA A 210 20.99 18.34 13.76
CA ALA A 210 21.75 17.56 14.74
C ALA A 210 21.03 17.46 16.10
N GLU A 211 20.35 18.52 16.53
CA GLU A 211 19.58 18.52 17.79
C GLU A 211 18.24 17.80 17.65
N VAL A 212 17.67 17.74 16.44
CA VAL A 212 16.48 16.92 16.21
C VAL A 212 16.82 15.45 16.45
N GLU A 213 17.99 14.99 16.02
CA GLU A 213 18.44 13.61 16.18
C GLU A 213 18.55 13.19 17.65
N THR A 214 19.05 14.07 18.52
CA THR A 214 19.15 13.78 19.97
C THR A 214 17.77 13.61 20.62
N LEU A 215 16.75 14.33 20.13
CA LEU A 215 15.40 14.26 20.68
C LEU A 215 14.62 13.04 20.20
N VAL A 216 14.77 12.65 18.93
CA VAL A 216 14.02 11.51 18.35
C VAL A 216 14.74 10.17 18.51
N GLY A 217 16.06 10.21 18.66
CA GLY A 217 16.94 9.05 18.71
C GLY A 217 17.16 8.39 17.33
N ALA A 218 18.29 7.68 17.20
CA ALA A 218 18.67 6.99 15.96
C ALA A 218 17.74 5.82 15.59
N SER A 219 17.02 5.26 16.57
CA SER A 219 16.12 4.12 16.39
C SER A 219 14.76 4.33 17.07
N ALA A 220 13.78 3.53 16.69
CA ALA A 220 12.42 3.60 17.25
C ALA A 220 12.36 3.30 18.76
N SER A 221 13.30 2.50 19.28
CA SER A 221 13.36 2.10 20.70
C SER A 221 14.29 2.98 21.54
N ALA A 222 15.09 3.84 20.91
CA ALA A 222 16.06 4.69 21.61
C ALA A 222 15.36 5.67 22.58
N ILE A 223 14.31 6.33 22.11
CA ILE A 223 13.53 7.30 22.88
C ILE A 223 12.08 6.80 22.98
N PRO A 224 11.58 6.51 24.19
CA PRO A 224 10.17 6.16 24.41
C PRO A 224 9.26 7.31 23.97
N VAL A 225 8.21 7.00 23.21
CA VAL A 225 7.23 7.98 22.75
C VAL A 225 5.83 7.37 22.82
N THR A 226 4.81 8.18 23.09
CA THR A 226 3.43 7.68 23.07
C THR A 226 3.07 7.12 21.69
N LYS A 227 2.22 6.10 21.66
CA LYS A 227 1.78 5.40 20.44
C LYS A 227 1.22 6.36 19.37
N LYS A 228 0.49 7.40 19.79
CA LYS A 228 -0.06 8.42 18.89
C LYS A 228 1.01 9.17 18.10
N ARG A 229 2.16 9.44 18.71
CA ARG A 229 3.27 10.19 18.10
C ARG A 229 4.35 9.30 17.49
N GLU A 230 4.25 7.99 17.62
CA GLU A 230 5.23 7.04 17.07
C GLU A 230 5.41 7.23 15.55
N ALA A 231 4.31 7.36 14.79
CA ALA A 231 4.36 7.57 13.36
C ALA A 231 4.97 8.93 12.98
N ASP A 232 4.66 9.99 13.73
CA ASP A 232 5.18 11.33 13.48
C ASP A 232 6.69 11.41 13.79
N MET A 233 7.13 10.82 14.91
CA MET A 233 8.56 10.71 15.25
C MET A 233 9.31 9.80 14.29
N GLY A 234 8.70 8.70 13.84
CA GLY A 234 9.30 7.84 12.81
C GLY A 234 9.42 8.52 11.46
N LEU A 235 8.50 9.43 11.08
CA LEU A 235 8.65 10.28 9.90
C LEU A 235 9.87 11.19 10.00
N VAL A 236 10.06 11.83 11.16
CA VAL A 236 11.22 12.69 11.41
C VAL A 236 12.50 11.87 11.35
N ARG A 237 12.57 10.71 12.02
CA ARG A 237 13.74 9.81 11.94
C ARG A 237 14.06 9.40 10.51
N ALA A 238 13.06 9.02 9.73
CA ALA A 238 13.28 8.65 8.34
C ALA A 238 13.78 9.85 7.50
N HIS A 239 13.32 11.07 7.81
CA HIS A 239 13.85 12.29 7.20
C HIS A 239 15.32 12.54 7.59
N LEU A 240 15.69 12.38 8.85
CA LEU A 240 17.09 12.49 9.31
C LEU A 240 17.99 11.47 8.60
N GLN A 241 17.55 10.21 8.51
CA GLN A 241 18.27 9.15 7.80
C GLN A 241 18.48 9.50 6.32
N GLU A 242 17.49 10.12 5.68
CA GLU A 242 17.67 10.63 4.32
C GLU A 242 18.68 11.76 4.21
N LEU A 243 18.69 12.70 5.16
CA LEU A 243 19.66 13.80 5.19
C LEU A 243 21.09 13.29 5.42
N ALA A 244 21.24 12.24 6.24
CA ALA A 244 22.51 11.54 6.45
C ALA A 244 22.96 10.68 5.26
N GLY A 245 22.10 10.50 4.25
CA GLY A 245 22.39 9.67 3.06
C GLY A 245 22.08 8.18 3.23
N ASP A 246 21.63 7.74 4.41
CA ASP A 246 21.20 6.35 4.66
C ASP A 246 19.75 6.12 4.19
N ILE A 247 19.61 6.02 2.88
CA ILE A 247 18.31 5.83 2.23
C ILE A 247 17.69 4.48 2.55
N ASP A 248 18.48 3.45 2.79
CA ASP A 248 17.98 2.11 3.11
C ASP A 248 17.37 2.05 4.50
N ALA A 249 18.03 2.65 5.50
CA ALA A 249 17.46 2.81 6.84
C ALA A 249 16.17 3.65 6.80
N ALA A 250 16.17 4.76 6.05
CA ALA A 250 14.96 5.59 5.88
C ALA A 250 13.79 4.76 5.33
N ILE A 251 14.02 3.96 4.28
CA ILE A 251 13.01 3.07 3.70
C ILE A 251 12.51 2.05 4.74
N GLY A 252 13.41 1.44 5.51
CA GLY A 252 13.05 0.51 6.58
C GLY A 252 12.17 1.17 7.66
N THR A 253 12.51 2.39 8.06
CA THR A 253 11.70 3.18 9.00
C THR A 253 10.32 3.52 8.41
N TYR A 254 10.25 3.96 7.15
CA TYR A 254 8.99 4.20 6.43
C TYR A 254 8.08 2.97 6.37
N HIS A 255 8.66 1.78 6.19
CA HIS A 255 7.90 0.54 6.14
C HIS A 255 7.29 0.16 7.50
N ARG A 256 7.99 0.44 8.60
CA ARG A 256 7.50 0.15 9.96
C ARG A 256 6.33 1.06 10.36
N ILE A 257 6.38 2.33 9.98
CA ILE A 257 5.36 3.32 10.35
C ILE A 257 4.16 3.38 9.40
N ALA A 258 3.94 2.40 8.52
CA ALA A 258 3.06 2.48 7.35
C ALA A 258 1.57 2.77 7.67
N VAL A 259 1.26 4.01 8.01
CA VAL A 259 -0.09 4.50 8.33
C VAL A 259 -0.75 5.15 7.11
N PRO A 260 -2.08 5.06 6.96
CA PRO A 260 -2.82 5.83 5.97
C PRO A 260 -2.54 7.34 6.12
N GLY A 261 -2.41 8.05 4.99
CA GLY A 261 -2.20 9.51 5.01
C GLY A 261 -0.79 9.98 5.37
N LEU A 262 0.19 9.08 5.54
CA LEU A 262 1.59 9.40 5.86
C LEU A 262 2.18 10.50 4.95
N ALA A 263 1.83 10.46 3.67
CA ALA A 263 2.19 11.45 2.66
C ALA A 263 1.74 12.88 2.97
N THR A 264 0.53 13.00 3.49
CA THR A 264 -0.09 14.29 3.83
C THR A 264 0.50 14.79 5.15
N ARG A 265 0.72 13.88 6.11
CA ARG A 265 1.41 14.20 7.37
C ARG A 265 2.84 14.70 7.14
N ALA A 266 3.65 13.99 6.37
CA ALA A 266 5.02 14.42 6.04
C ALA A 266 5.04 15.82 5.41
N ARG A 267 4.13 16.09 4.46
CA ARG A 267 4.00 17.43 3.85
C ARG A 267 3.58 18.50 4.85
N ALA A 268 2.65 18.19 5.75
CA ALA A 268 2.22 19.12 6.80
C ALA A 268 3.37 19.48 7.76
N LEU A 269 4.32 18.57 7.95
CA LEU A 269 5.54 18.79 8.72
C LEU A 269 6.66 19.46 7.92
N GLY A 270 6.42 19.86 6.66
CA GLY A 270 7.46 20.41 5.79
C GLY A 270 8.51 19.38 5.35
N LEU A 271 8.32 18.09 5.64
CA LEU A 271 9.24 17.02 5.27
C LEU A 271 9.01 16.63 3.81
N ILE A 272 10.08 16.64 3.01
CA ILE A 272 10.05 16.22 1.60
C ILE A 272 10.86 14.93 1.46
N PRO A 273 10.27 13.76 1.76
CA PRO A 273 11.04 12.54 1.77
C PRO A 273 11.43 12.06 0.38
N LYS A 274 12.73 12.14 0.07
CA LYS A 274 13.34 11.60 -1.15
C LYS A 274 13.23 10.08 -1.18
N SER A 275 13.31 9.41 -0.03
CA SER A 275 13.24 7.94 0.04
C SER A 275 11.88 7.40 -0.40
N ARG A 276 10.80 8.16 -0.21
CA ARG A 276 9.47 7.76 -0.69
C ARG A 276 9.43 7.67 -2.22
N HIS A 277 10.11 8.58 -2.90
CA HIS A 277 10.25 8.50 -4.35
C HIS A 277 11.04 7.25 -4.75
N ARG A 278 12.18 7.03 -4.12
CA ARG A 278 13.02 5.85 -4.36
C ARG A 278 12.29 4.55 -4.03
N LEU A 279 11.45 4.51 -2.99
CA LEU A 279 10.62 3.37 -2.64
C LEU A 279 9.56 3.11 -3.72
N LYS A 280 8.93 4.16 -4.25
CA LYS A 280 8.01 4.05 -5.39
C LYS A 280 8.75 3.51 -6.61
N GLN A 281 9.96 4.01 -6.90
CA GLN A 281 10.82 3.49 -7.96
C GLN A 281 11.17 2.02 -7.72
N ARG A 282 11.67 1.62 -6.54
CA ARG A 282 11.96 0.22 -6.20
C ARG A 282 10.75 -0.68 -6.39
N LYS A 283 9.55 -0.26 -5.96
CA LYS A 283 8.31 -1.02 -6.18
C LYS A 283 7.96 -1.13 -7.67
N LEU A 284 8.18 -0.09 -8.47
CA LEU A 284 7.99 -0.11 -9.92
C LEU A 284 9.02 -1.03 -10.58
N THR A 285 10.29 -0.92 -10.23
CA THR A 285 11.39 -1.76 -10.73
C THR A 285 11.13 -3.23 -10.39
N ALA A 286 10.74 -3.55 -9.15
CA ALA A 286 10.40 -4.92 -8.74
C ALA A 286 9.14 -5.47 -9.44
N ARG A 287 8.18 -4.60 -9.81
CA ARG A 287 7.02 -5.00 -10.64
C ARG A 287 7.45 -5.24 -12.09
N CYS A 288 8.34 -4.41 -12.61
CA CYS A 288 8.91 -4.55 -13.95
C CYS A 288 9.72 -5.86 -14.07
N GLN A 289 10.62 -6.12 -13.12
CA GLN A 289 11.41 -7.35 -13.06
C GLN A 289 10.53 -8.60 -12.98
N ARG A 290 9.48 -8.60 -12.15
CA ARG A 290 8.53 -9.72 -12.08
C ARG A 290 7.79 -9.93 -13.41
N ALA A 291 7.37 -8.85 -14.07
CA ALA A 291 6.74 -8.95 -15.39
C ALA A 291 7.72 -9.47 -16.46
N MET A 292 8.99 -9.06 -16.41
CA MET A 292 10.04 -9.58 -17.30
C MET A 292 10.34 -11.06 -17.05
N GLN A 293 10.38 -11.49 -15.78
CA GLN A 293 10.51 -12.91 -15.43
C GLN A 293 9.32 -13.72 -15.92
N GLU A 294 8.09 -13.24 -15.75
CA GLU A 294 6.89 -13.90 -16.28
C GLU A 294 6.92 -14.00 -17.82
N LEU A 295 7.42 -12.96 -18.50
CA LEU A 295 7.60 -12.97 -19.96
C LEU A 295 8.63 -14.03 -20.38
N ALA A 296 9.76 -14.10 -19.69
CA ALA A 296 10.82 -15.08 -19.95
C ALA A 296 10.32 -16.52 -19.73
N ASP A 297 9.60 -16.76 -18.62
CA ASP A 297 9.00 -18.06 -18.30
C ASP A 297 7.95 -18.48 -19.34
N ARG A 298 7.16 -17.53 -19.84
CA ARG A 298 6.19 -17.82 -20.91
C ARG A 298 6.90 -18.16 -22.22
N LYS A 299 7.94 -17.41 -22.59
CA LYS A 299 8.73 -17.66 -23.81
C LYS A 299 9.41 -19.03 -23.75
N SER A 300 9.98 -19.42 -22.60
CA SER A 300 10.60 -20.73 -22.40
C SER A 300 9.59 -21.89 -22.49
N LYS A 301 8.41 -21.75 -21.86
CA LYS A 301 7.31 -22.73 -21.95
C LYS A 301 6.79 -22.89 -23.38
N THR A 302 6.69 -21.82 -24.17
CA THR A 302 6.29 -21.92 -25.59
C THR A 302 7.29 -22.70 -26.43
N VAL A 303 8.60 -22.53 -26.21
CA VAL A 303 9.64 -23.28 -26.92
C VAL A 303 9.59 -24.77 -26.55
N ARG A 304 9.45 -25.09 -25.26
CA ARG A 304 9.38 -26.48 -24.78
C ARG A 304 8.13 -27.21 -25.28
N ALA A 305 6.96 -26.56 -25.24
CA ALA A 305 5.72 -27.11 -25.79
C ALA A 305 5.78 -27.27 -27.32
N GLY A 306 6.48 -26.37 -28.02
CA GLY A 306 6.75 -26.50 -29.45
C GLY A 306 7.57 -27.74 -29.78
N ARG A 307 8.67 -27.97 -29.06
CA ARG A 307 9.54 -29.15 -29.24
C ARG A 307 8.82 -30.46 -28.92
N PHE A 308 8.15 -30.55 -27.76
CA PHE A 308 7.46 -31.78 -27.35
C PHE A 308 6.35 -32.19 -28.33
N MET A 309 5.62 -31.22 -28.88
CA MET A 309 4.56 -31.54 -29.85
C MET A 309 5.12 -31.90 -31.24
N PHE A 310 6.26 -31.34 -31.65
CA PHE A 310 6.90 -31.75 -32.90
C PHE A 310 7.43 -33.19 -32.78
N SER A 311 8.02 -33.54 -31.64
CA SER A 311 8.48 -34.91 -31.40
C SER A 311 7.33 -35.91 -31.28
N ALA A 312 6.23 -35.56 -30.61
CA ALA A 312 5.09 -36.48 -30.48
C ALA A 312 4.48 -36.83 -31.85
N ASN A 313 4.19 -35.82 -32.70
CA ASN A 313 3.64 -36.07 -34.03
C ASN A 313 4.62 -36.82 -34.94
N PHE A 314 5.92 -36.51 -34.86
CA PHE A 314 6.95 -37.21 -35.63
C PHE A 314 7.07 -38.68 -35.19
N VAL A 315 7.08 -38.95 -33.89
CA VAL A 315 7.12 -40.32 -33.36
C VAL A 315 5.86 -41.09 -33.77
N THR A 316 4.67 -40.51 -33.67
CA THR A 316 3.43 -41.17 -34.12
C THR A 316 3.48 -41.47 -35.62
N LEU A 317 3.94 -40.53 -36.45
CA LEU A 317 4.10 -40.75 -37.89
C LEU A 317 5.08 -41.89 -38.19
N VAL A 318 6.26 -41.85 -37.57
CA VAL A 318 7.28 -42.91 -37.71
C VAL A 318 6.73 -44.25 -37.27
N LEU A 319 5.99 -44.31 -36.16
CA LEU A 319 5.40 -45.54 -35.64
C LEU A 319 4.34 -46.12 -36.60
N VAL A 320 3.50 -45.26 -37.19
CA VAL A 320 2.51 -45.65 -38.21
C VAL A 320 3.19 -46.19 -39.47
N VAL A 321 4.25 -45.52 -39.94
CA VAL A 321 5.04 -45.98 -41.10
C VAL A 321 5.72 -47.32 -40.81
N LEU A 322 6.36 -47.47 -39.65
CA LEU A 322 7.00 -48.73 -39.25
C LEU A 322 5.99 -49.88 -39.13
N LEU A 323 4.85 -49.67 -38.48
CA LEU A 323 3.77 -50.67 -38.40
C LEU A 323 3.25 -51.06 -39.79
N SER A 324 3.16 -50.09 -40.71
CA SER A 324 2.76 -50.35 -42.10
C SER A 324 3.79 -51.21 -42.83
N ILE A 325 5.09 -50.90 -42.68
CA ILE A 325 6.18 -51.67 -43.28
C ILE A 325 6.20 -53.12 -42.74
N VAL A 326 6.06 -53.30 -41.42
CA VAL A 326 6.00 -54.64 -40.80
C VAL A 326 4.78 -55.42 -41.30
N GLY A 327 3.63 -54.77 -41.45
CA GLY A 327 2.44 -55.37 -42.05
C GLY A 327 2.68 -55.86 -43.48
N MET A 328 3.32 -55.02 -44.32
CA MET A 328 3.70 -55.40 -45.68
C MET A 328 4.71 -56.56 -45.71
N ALA A 329 5.74 -56.53 -44.86
CA ALA A 329 6.80 -57.53 -44.83
C ALA A 329 6.33 -58.91 -44.34
N THR A 330 5.32 -58.95 -43.47
CA THR A 330 4.75 -60.20 -42.94
C THR A 330 3.68 -60.83 -43.84
N GLY A 331 3.46 -60.28 -45.04
CA GLY A 331 2.42 -60.76 -45.98
C GLY A 331 0.99 -60.51 -45.48
N ARG A 332 0.83 -59.77 -44.37
CA ARG A 332 -0.45 -59.39 -43.80
C ARG A 332 -0.67 -57.92 -44.09
N GLY A 333 -0.94 -57.64 -45.37
CA GLY A 333 -1.31 -56.30 -45.80
C GLY A 333 -2.53 -55.83 -44.99
N PRO A 334 -2.47 -54.71 -44.25
CA PRO A 334 -3.61 -54.23 -43.46
C PRO A 334 -4.80 -53.77 -44.33
N LEU A 335 -4.59 -53.65 -45.64
CA LEU A 335 -5.61 -53.26 -46.64
C LEU A 335 -6.22 -54.46 -47.37
N PHE A 336 -5.54 -55.60 -47.40
CA PHE A 336 -5.97 -56.81 -48.10
C PHE A 336 -5.67 -57.98 -47.16
N GLY A 337 -6.60 -58.27 -46.25
CA GLY A 337 -6.42 -59.35 -45.28
C GLY A 337 -6.10 -60.67 -46.00
N LEU A 338 -4.95 -61.26 -45.67
CA LEU A 338 -4.49 -62.64 -45.91
C LEU A 338 -4.69 -63.33 -47.27
N GLU A 339 -5.30 -62.71 -48.28
CA GLU A 339 -5.52 -63.33 -49.59
C GLU A 339 -4.92 -62.46 -50.70
N ALA A 340 -3.62 -62.59 -50.91
CA ALA A 340 -2.96 -62.19 -52.14
C ALA A 340 -2.12 -63.33 -52.76
N ASP A 341 -2.40 -64.59 -52.39
CA ASP A 341 -1.80 -65.78 -53.03
C ASP A 341 -2.55 -66.22 -54.31
N ALA A 342 -3.53 -65.44 -54.78
CA ALA A 342 -4.20 -65.69 -56.06
C ALA A 342 -3.59 -64.83 -57.17
N LEU A 343 -2.39 -65.18 -57.63
CA LEU A 343 -1.88 -64.90 -58.99
C LEU A 343 -0.55 -65.63 -59.22
N CYS A 344 -0.61 -66.96 -59.39
CA CYS A 344 0.50 -67.70 -60.03
C CYS A 344 0.41 -67.48 -61.54
N ALA A 345 1.32 -66.68 -62.10
CA ALA A 345 1.37 -66.33 -63.53
C ALA A 345 2.25 -67.28 -64.38
N HIS A 346 2.46 -68.53 -63.96
CA HIS A 346 3.23 -69.50 -64.76
C HIS A 346 2.64 -70.91 -64.72
N THR A 347 1.71 -71.17 -65.64
CA THR A 347 1.43 -72.52 -66.15
C THR A 347 2.59 -72.95 -67.05
N CYS A 348 3.46 -73.84 -66.59
CA CYS A 348 4.36 -74.58 -67.47
C CYS A 348 3.65 -75.85 -67.97
N GLU A 349 3.94 -76.26 -69.21
CA GLU A 349 3.22 -77.32 -69.94
C GLU A 349 3.44 -78.74 -69.39
N THR A 350 4.22 -78.95 -68.33
CA THR A 350 4.58 -80.29 -67.85
C THR A 350 4.41 -80.54 -66.33
N CYS A 351 3.80 -79.63 -65.58
CA CYS A 351 3.49 -79.89 -64.16
C CYS A 351 2.07 -80.45 -63.95
N THR A 352 1.98 -81.77 -63.74
CA THR A 352 0.81 -82.44 -63.14
C THR A 352 0.78 -82.19 -61.63
N GLY A 353 0.27 -81.03 -61.21
CA GLY A 353 -0.21 -80.79 -59.84
C GLY A 353 -1.61 -81.40 -59.65
N PRO A 354 -2.05 -81.70 -58.41
CA PRO A 354 -3.19 -82.59 -58.15
C PRO A 354 -4.58 -81.98 -58.39
N TYR A 355 -4.68 -80.86 -59.08
CA TYR A 355 -5.95 -80.16 -59.32
C TYR A 355 -6.22 -80.05 -60.82
N LYS A 356 -7.15 -80.88 -61.32
CA LYS A 356 -7.74 -80.68 -62.65
C LYS A 356 -8.81 -79.60 -62.53
N LEU A 357 -8.53 -78.39 -63.02
CA LEU A 357 -9.55 -77.42 -63.36
C LEU A 357 -10.29 -77.93 -64.60
N GLN A 358 -11.50 -78.47 -64.42
CA GLN A 358 -12.43 -78.66 -65.52
C GLN A 358 -13.09 -77.31 -65.83
N ASN A 359 -12.87 -76.82 -67.04
CA ASN A 359 -13.57 -75.67 -67.60
C ASN A 359 -15.06 -76.03 -67.75
N VAL A 360 -15.91 -75.43 -66.93
CA VAL A 360 -17.37 -75.43 -67.13
C VAL A 360 -17.77 -74.00 -67.48
N PRO A 361 -18.59 -73.78 -68.54
CA PRO A 361 -19.06 -72.45 -68.90
C PRO A 361 -20.02 -71.92 -67.82
N TRP A 362 -19.68 -70.73 -67.33
CA TRP A 362 -20.46 -69.76 -66.57
C TRP A 362 -21.99 -69.99 -66.47
N GLU A 363 -22.46 -70.40 -65.27
CA GLU A 363 -23.64 -69.90 -64.55
C GLU A 363 -23.69 -70.53 -63.13
N PRO A 364 -24.38 -69.94 -62.12
CA PRO A 364 -23.69 -69.49 -60.91
C PRO A 364 -24.06 -70.29 -59.67
N TYR A 365 -23.23 -71.24 -59.24
CA TYR A 365 -23.17 -71.71 -57.86
C TYR A 365 -21.77 -72.29 -57.59
N TYR A 366 -20.93 -71.55 -56.88
CA TYR A 366 -19.62 -72.03 -56.45
C TYR A 366 -19.79 -72.95 -55.24
N GLY A 367 -19.65 -74.25 -55.48
CA GLY A 367 -19.46 -75.29 -54.47
C GLY A 367 -18.68 -76.44 -55.09
N ALA A 368 -17.36 -76.27 -55.23
CA ALA A 368 -16.48 -77.37 -55.62
C ALA A 368 -16.36 -78.34 -54.42
N ILE A 369 -17.18 -79.39 -54.40
CA ILE A 369 -17.05 -80.48 -53.44
C ILE A 369 -15.87 -81.35 -53.90
N CYS A 370 -14.75 -81.24 -53.20
CA CYS A 370 -13.63 -82.15 -53.40
C CYS A 370 -13.95 -83.47 -52.68
N GLU A 371 -14.22 -84.54 -53.44
CA GLU A 371 -14.29 -85.90 -52.92
C GLU A 371 -12.87 -86.40 -52.56
N ARG A 372 -12.37 -85.97 -51.40
CA ARG A 372 -11.39 -86.73 -50.63
C ARG A 372 -11.93 -86.91 -49.22
N PRO A 373 -11.65 -88.05 -48.55
CA PRO A 373 -12.01 -88.22 -47.15
C PRO A 373 -11.29 -87.14 -46.34
N VAL A 374 -12.06 -86.19 -45.81
CA VAL A 374 -11.58 -85.12 -44.95
C VAL A 374 -11.05 -85.76 -43.67
N THR A 375 -9.74 -85.69 -43.44
CA THR A 375 -9.14 -86.14 -42.18
C THR A 375 -9.59 -85.21 -41.06
N LYS A 376 -9.65 -85.74 -39.82
CA LYS A 376 -10.12 -85.02 -38.62
C LYS A 376 -9.37 -83.70 -38.34
N GLU A 377 -8.17 -83.54 -38.90
CA GLU A 377 -7.31 -82.36 -38.75
C GLU A 377 -7.76 -81.17 -39.61
N ILE A 378 -8.26 -81.42 -40.83
CA ILE A 378 -8.74 -80.35 -41.72
C ILE A 378 -10.05 -79.74 -41.20
N ARG A 379 -10.92 -80.56 -40.58
CA ARG A 379 -12.15 -80.05 -39.92
C ARG A 379 -11.84 -79.14 -38.73
N ARG A 380 -10.79 -79.42 -37.95
CA ARG A 380 -10.36 -78.54 -36.85
C ARG A 380 -9.75 -77.24 -37.37
N PHE A 381 -9.05 -77.28 -38.50
CA PHE A 381 -8.49 -76.08 -39.12
C PHE A 381 -9.58 -75.12 -39.61
N ASN A 382 -10.64 -75.65 -40.25
CA ASN A 382 -11.73 -74.80 -40.76
C ASN A 382 -12.67 -74.30 -39.64
N GLN A 383 -12.94 -75.10 -38.60
CA GLN A 383 -13.74 -74.63 -37.46
C GLN A 383 -13.06 -73.52 -36.64
N TRP A 384 -11.72 -73.42 -36.68
CA TRP A 384 -11.00 -72.35 -35.99
C TRP A 384 -11.00 -71.03 -36.77
N HIS A 385 -11.29 -71.06 -38.07
CA HIS A 385 -11.22 -69.89 -38.94
C HIS A 385 -12.59 -69.23 -39.21
N GLU A 386 -13.71 -69.91 -38.98
CA GLU A 386 -15.05 -69.30 -39.08
C GLU A 386 -15.39 -68.35 -37.91
N GLU A 387 -14.64 -68.40 -36.80
CA GLU A 387 -14.85 -67.50 -35.64
C GLU A 387 -13.88 -66.30 -35.58
N VAL A 388 -12.92 -66.17 -36.52
CA VAL A 388 -11.84 -65.18 -36.39
C VAL A 388 -11.92 -64.09 -37.47
N VAL A 389 -12.65 -63.05 -37.08
CA VAL A 389 -12.53 -61.63 -37.46
C VAL A 389 -12.78 -61.28 -38.94
N PRO A 390 -13.88 -60.57 -39.26
CA PRO A 390 -14.15 -60.14 -40.62
C PRO A 390 -13.10 -59.09 -41.02
N GLY A 391 -12.28 -59.38 -42.02
CA GLY A 391 -11.33 -58.42 -42.60
C GLY A 391 -11.99 -57.08 -42.99
N GLY A 392 -13.30 -57.11 -43.28
CA GLY A 392 -14.13 -55.92 -43.51
C GLY A 392 -14.12 -54.89 -42.37
N ALA A 393 -14.08 -55.33 -41.11
CA ALA A 393 -14.06 -54.42 -39.96
C ALA A 393 -12.72 -53.68 -39.84
N TRP A 394 -11.60 -54.34 -40.20
CA TRP A 394 -10.28 -53.72 -40.23
C TRP A 394 -10.15 -52.72 -41.38
N THR A 395 -10.68 -53.03 -42.57
CA THR A 395 -10.69 -52.09 -43.69
C THR A 395 -11.60 -50.89 -43.42
N LEU A 396 -12.78 -51.10 -42.82
CA LEU A 396 -13.65 -49.99 -42.39
C LEU A 396 -13.01 -49.17 -41.28
N GLY A 397 -12.31 -49.81 -40.34
CA GLY A 397 -11.51 -49.13 -39.32
C GLY A 397 -10.36 -48.31 -39.92
N ALA A 398 -9.65 -48.85 -40.91
CA ALA A 398 -8.57 -48.16 -41.60
C ALA A 398 -9.09 -46.99 -42.47
N MET A 399 -10.20 -47.16 -43.17
CA MET A 399 -10.84 -46.07 -43.92
C MET A 399 -11.41 -44.99 -43.01
N ALA A 400 -12.06 -45.38 -41.91
CA ALA A 400 -12.49 -44.44 -40.88
C ALA A 400 -11.28 -43.69 -40.30
N TYR A 401 -10.18 -44.39 -40.01
CA TYR A 401 -8.96 -43.75 -39.55
C TYR A 401 -8.42 -42.74 -40.57
N LEU A 402 -8.35 -43.10 -41.85
CA LEU A 402 -7.89 -42.19 -42.92
C LEU A 402 -8.82 -41.00 -43.16
N LEU A 403 -10.13 -41.14 -42.92
CA LEU A 403 -11.11 -40.05 -43.03
C LEU A 403 -11.17 -39.15 -41.79
N TYR A 404 -11.08 -39.73 -40.59
CA TYR A 404 -11.14 -38.99 -39.33
C TYR A 404 -9.81 -38.36 -38.94
N LEU A 405 -8.67 -38.95 -39.33
CA LEU A 405 -7.35 -38.42 -38.99
C LEU A 405 -7.14 -36.98 -39.51
N PRO A 406 -7.46 -36.61 -40.77
CA PRO A 406 -7.37 -35.24 -41.25
C PRO A 406 -8.26 -34.27 -40.45
N LEU A 407 -9.47 -34.70 -40.07
CA LEU A 407 -10.40 -33.88 -39.29
C LEU A 407 -9.92 -33.66 -37.85
N ILE A 408 -9.38 -34.70 -37.21
CA ILE A 408 -8.75 -34.61 -35.89
C ILE A 408 -7.52 -33.71 -35.96
N VAL A 409 -6.67 -33.88 -36.97
CA VAL A 409 -5.49 -33.04 -37.21
C VAL A 409 -5.90 -31.58 -37.44
N LEU A 410 -6.96 -31.33 -38.22
CA LEU A 410 -7.48 -29.99 -38.48
C LEU A 410 -8.06 -29.35 -37.20
N GLY A 411 -8.86 -30.09 -36.43
CA GLY A 411 -9.40 -29.62 -35.15
C GLY A 411 -8.30 -29.28 -34.14
N LEU A 412 -7.27 -30.13 -34.05
CA LEU A 412 -6.07 -29.85 -33.24
C LEU A 412 -5.29 -28.64 -33.77
N ALA A 413 -5.19 -28.47 -35.09
CA ALA A 413 -4.53 -27.32 -35.71
C ALA A 413 -5.27 -26.01 -35.45
N LEU A 414 -6.61 -26.00 -35.54
CA LEU A 414 -7.45 -24.83 -35.23
C LEU A 414 -7.41 -24.47 -33.75
N LYS A 415 -7.54 -25.47 -32.85
CA LYS A 415 -7.36 -25.25 -31.41
C LYS A 415 -5.97 -24.72 -31.08
N ARG A 416 -4.94 -25.19 -31.81
CA ARG A 416 -3.56 -24.69 -31.69
C ARG A 416 -3.43 -23.26 -32.21
N PHE A 417 -4.08 -22.92 -33.30
CA PHE A 417 -4.10 -21.55 -33.83
C PHE A 417 -4.75 -20.59 -32.83
N SER A 418 -5.93 -20.93 -32.31
CA SER A 418 -6.62 -20.16 -31.27
C SER A 418 -5.77 -20.01 -30.00
N MET A 419 -5.18 -21.10 -29.49
CA MET A 419 -4.28 -21.01 -28.33
C MET A 419 -3.01 -20.19 -28.62
N ARG A 420 -2.49 -20.21 -29.85
CA ARG A 420 -1.35 -19.38 -30.27
C ARG A 420 -1.73 -17.90 -30.26
N GLU A 421 -2.89 -17.54 -30.79
CA GLU A 421 -3.38 -16.16 -30.76
C GLU A 421 -3.61 -15.66 -29.33
N GLN A 422 -4.28 -16.45 -28.48
CA GLN A 422 -4.47 -16.10 -27.07
C GLN A 422 -3.13 -15.94 -26.33
N ARG A 423 -2.13 -16.78 -26.64
CA ARG A 423 -0.79 -16.64 -26.06
C ARG A 423 -0.10 -15.38 -26.56
N ARG A 424 -0.15 -15.09 -27.88
CA ARG A 424 0.40 -13.86 -28.48
C ARG A 424 -0.22 -12.61 -27.85
N ALA A 425 -1.55 -12.56 -27.73
CA ALA A 425 -2.26 -11.44 -27.10
C ALA A 425 -1.80 -11.23 -25.64
N LYS A 426 -1.67 -12.30 -24.85
CA LYS A 426 -1.16 -12.21 -23.47
C LYS A 426 0.30 -11.76 -23.40
N THR A 427 1.14 -12.19 -24.34
CA THR A 427 2.54 -11.76 -24.43
C THR A 427 2.63 -10.28 -24.78
N LEU A 428 1.88 -9.80 -25.77
CA LEU A 428 1.81 -8.39 -26.16
C LEU A 428 1.33 -7.50 -25.01
N ALA A 429 0.26 -7.91 -24.30
CA ALA A 429 -0.24 -7.19 -23.14
C ALA A 429 0.80 -7.11 -22.00
N LEU A 430 1.64 -8.14 -21.83
CA LEU A 430 2.72 -8.14 -20.85
C LEU A 430 3.88 -7.24 -21.28
N GLU A 431 4.22 -7.23 -22.57
CA GLU A 431 5.25 -6.34 -23.15
C GLU A 431 4.82 -4.86 -23.04
N GLU A 432 3.56 -4.53 -23.33
CA GLU A 432 2.98 -3.20 -23.12
C GLU A 432 3.00 -2.79 -21.63
N LYS A 433 2.68 -3.73 -20.73
CA LYS A 433 2.78 -3.52 -19.28
C LYS A 433 4.23 -3.26 -18.84
N ILE A 434 5.21 -3.95 -19.41
CA ILE A 434 6.64 -3.70 -19.12
C ILE A 434 7.05 -2.33 -19.64
N ALA A 435 6.71 -2.00 -20.88
CA ALA A 435 7.03 -0.70 -21.49
C ALA A 435 6.43 0.47 -20.70
N SER A 436 5.16 0.36 -20.28
CA SER A 436 4.52 1.38 -19.44
C SER A 436 5.13 1.49 -18.05
N LEU A 437 5.63 0.40 -17.46
CA LEU A 437 6.37 0.44 -16.20
C LEU A 437 7.75 1.08 -16.37
N GLN A 438 8.48 0.77 -17.45
CA GLN A 438 9.78 1.36 -17.77
C GLN A 438 9.66 2.87 -18.00
N ALA A 439 8.68 3.31 -18.79
CA ALA A 439 8.40 4.74 -19.01
C ALA A 439 8.15 5.49 -17.68
N ARG A 440 7.46 4.86 -16.71
CA ARG A 440 7.24 5.46 -15.38
C ARG A 440 8.47 5.46 -14.48
N ILE A 441 9.43 4.58 -14.73
CA ILE A 441 10.72 4.54 -14.02
C ILE A 441 11.66 5.63 -14.57
N GLU A 442 11.65 5.83 -15.88
CA GLU A 442 12.51 6.78 -16.60
C GLU A 442 12.03 8.23 -16.50
N GLN A 443 10.74 8.47 -16.25
CA GLN A 443 10.23 9.83 -16.02
C GLN A 443 11.06 10.52 -14.91
N PRO A 444 11.78 11.60 -15.24
CA PRO A 444 12.61 12.29 -14.26
C PRO A 444 11.70 12.72 -13.12
N VAL A 445 12.21 12.52 -11.91
CA VAL A 445 11.50 12.92 -10.70
C VAL A 445 11.33 14.42 -10.79
N SER A 446 10.13 14.87 -11.18
CA SER A 446 9.80 16.29 -11.04
C SER A 446 9.97 16.59 -9.57
N THR A 447 11.03 17.34 -9.24
CA THR A 447 11.26 17.77 -7.87
C THR A 447 10.00 18.51 -7.47
N PRO A 448 9.26 18.05 -6.45
CA PRO A 448 8.03 18.71 -6.07
C PRO A 448 8.38 20.18 -5.83
N LYS A 449 7.75 21.09 -6.59
CA LYS A 449 7.93 22.52 -6.36
C LYS A 449 7.67 22.76 -4.87
N PRO A 450 8.61 23.39 -4.13
CA PRO A 450 8.48 23.52 -2.69
C PRO A 450 7.12 24.15 -2.36
N PRO A 451 6.31 23.55 -1.47
CA PRO A 451 4.93 23.99 -1.23
C PRO A 451 4.82 25.37 -0.57
N TRP A 452 5.93 26.07 -0.36
CA TRP A 452 6.03 27.23 0.52
C TRP A 452 5.87 28.55 -0.26
N LYS A 453 5.85 28.49 -1.61
CA LYS A 453 5.67 29.67 -2.47
C LYS A 453 4.23 30.11 -2.75
N PRO A 454 3.19 29.24 -2.87
CA PRO A 454 1.87 29.71 -3.25
C PRO A 454 1.14 30.48 -2.14
N ALA A 455 1.32 30.18 -0.84
CA ALA A 455 0.62 30.93 0.20
C ALA A 455 1.09 32.39 0.28
N LEU A 456 2.40 32.64 0.17
CA LEU A 456 2.94 33.99 0.14
C LEU A 456 2.57 34.71 -1.17
N LEU A 457 2.64 34.03 -2.32
CA LEU A 457 2.27 34.63 -3.61
C LEU A 457 0.77 34.88 -3.78
N ILE A 458 -0.09 34.03 -3.21
CA ILE A 458 -1.54 34.24 -3.21
C ILE A 458 -1.87 35.41 -2.29
N ASN A 459 -1.27 35.50 -1.10
CA ASN A 459 -1.47 36.67 -0.23
C ASN A 459 -0.95 37.95 -0.87
N VAL A 460 0.22 37.93 -1.53
CA VAL A 460 0.73 39.08 -2.28
C VAL A 460 -0.18 39.43 -3.46
N ALA A 461 -0.69 38.45 -4.22
CA ALA A 461 -1.61 38.70 -5.33
C ALA A 461 -2.96 39.27 -4.86
N VAL A 462 -3.52 38.75 -3.76
CA VAL A 462 -4.76 39.26 -3.16
C VAL A 462 -4.55 40.68 -2.63
N VAL A 463 -3.41 40.96 -1.99
CA VAL A 463 -3.04 42.31 -1.51
C VAL A 463 -2.86 43.27 -2.70
N VAL A 464 -2.18 42.86 -3.77
CA VAL A 464 -1.99 43.69 -4.97
C VAL A 464 -3.32 43.99 -5.66
N VAL A 465 -4.24 43.01 -5.75
CA VAL A 465 -5.59 43.22 -6.31
C VAL A 465 -6.40 44.16 -5.41
N ALA A 466 -6.35 43.99 -4.08
CA ALA A 466 -7.05 44.86 -3.14
C ALA A 466 -6.54 46.30 -3.19
N ILE A 467 -5.22 46.51 -3.25
CA ILE A 467 -4.61 47.84 -3.42
C ILE A 467 -5.01 48.44 -4.77
N SER A 468 -4.99 47.66 -5.85
CA SER A 468 -5.38 48.14 -7.17
C SER A 468 -6.85 48.59 -7.21
N LEU A 469 -7.75 47.84 -6.57
CA LEU A 469 -9.16 48.21 -6.46
C LEU A 469 -9.36 49.46 -5.59
N LEU A 470 -8.58 49.63 -4.52
CA LEU A 470 -8.62 50.83 -3.67
C LEU A 470 -8.17 52.07 -4.46
N VAL A 471 -7.09 51.96 -5.24
CA VAL A 471 -6.57 53.06 -6.08
C VAL A 471 -7.58 53.43 -7.17
N VAL A 472 -8.20 52.46 -7.83
CA VAL A 472 -9.24 52.73 -8.85
C VAL A 472 -10.44 53.45 -8.22
N ASN A 473 -10.88 53.03 -7.03
CA ASN A 473 -12.00 53.68 -6.33
C ASN A 473 -11.66 55.12 -5.88
N LEU A 474 -10.39 55.37 -5.50
CA LEU A 474 -9.90 56.71 -5.18
C LEU A 474 -9.77 57.62 -6.42
N LEU A 475 -9.49 57.06 -7.60
CA LEU A 475 -9.42 57.83 -8.86
C LEU A 475 -10.80 58.10 -9.48
N LEU A 476 -11.82 57.33 -9.12
CA LEU A 476 -13.20 57.51 -9.59
C LEU A 476 -14.02 58.47 -8.71
N ARG A 477 -13.49 58.86 -7.55
CA ARG A 477 -14.04 59.91 -6.68
C ARG A 477 -13.30 61.21 -6.91
#